data_AF-A0A8S3KGE3-F1
#
_entry.id   AF-A0A8S3KGE3-F1
#
_cell.length_a   1.000
_cell.length_b   1.000
_cell.length_c   1.000
_cell.angle_alpha   90.00
_cell.angle_beta   90.00
_cell.angle_gamma   90.00
#
_symmetry.space_group_name_H-M   'P 1'
#
loop_
_entity.id
_entity.type
_entity.pdbx_description
1 polymer ?
#
loop_
_entity_poly.entity_id
_entity_poly.type
_entity_poly.pdbx_seq_one_letter_code
_entity_poly.pdbx_strand_id
1 'polypeptide(L)'
;LLCRYLPPEVFVQGPNPPKISSKVDVWSLGCIFFQCLYGRKPYGHNQSQAAILENQTILKAKEVEFPPKPIISDGAKAFIRRCLTYNVRDRPDVNQLSDDDYLRSYPKRAATN
;
A
#
# COMPACT_ATOMS: atom_id res chain seq x y z
N LEU A 1 -11.93 9.63 -7.10
CA LEU A 1 -11.93 8.22 -6.63
C LEU A 1 -10.54 7.66 -6.28
N LEU A 2 -9.46 7.97 -7.01
CA LEU A 2 -8.15 7.30 -6.90
C LEU A 2 -7.16 7.77 -5.81
N CYS A 3 -7.31 8.98 -5.24
CA CYS A 3 -6.27 9.55 -4.35
C CYS A 3 -5.90 8.68 -3.13
N ARG A 4 -6.81 7.83 -2.66
CA ARG A 4 -6.62 6.96 -1.48
C ARG A 4 -5.64 5.82 -1.72
N TYR A 5 -5.38 5.50 -2.98
CA TYR A 5 -4.46 4.47 -3.42
C TYR A 5 -3.15 5.08 -3.94
N LEU A 6 -3.05 6.40 -4.02
CA LEU A 6 -1.81 7.06 -4.40
C LEU A 6 -0.89 7.15 -3.18
N PRO A 7 0.43 6.99 -3.38
CA PRO A 7 1.39 7.08 -2.30
C PRO A 7 1.69 8.55 -1.93
N PRO A 8 2.32 8.81 -0.77
CA PRO A 8 2.56 10.16 -0.25
C PRO A 8 3.32 11.07 -1.21
N GLU A 9 4.29 10.56 -1.95
CA GLU A 9 5.13 11.34 -2.87
C GLU A 9 4.36 12.00 -4.02
N VAL A 10 3.17 11.50 -4.37
CA VAL A 10 2.32 12.09 -5.42
C VAL A 10 1.67 13.40 -4.94
N PHE A 11 1.56 13.59 -3.63
CA PHE A 11 0.93 14.78 -3.03
C PHE A 11 1.94 15.85 -2.62
N VAL A 12 3.24 15.58 -2.70
CA VAL A 12 4.29 16.56 -2.40
C VAL A 12 4.35 17.56 -3.54
N GLN A 13 4.02 18.82 -3.25
CA GLN A 13 4.17 19.92 -4.19
C GLN A 13 5.62 20.41 -4.17
N GLY A 14 6.25 20.48 -5.33
CA GLY A 14 7.62 20.97 -5.49
C GLY A 14 7.89 21.44 -6.91
N PRO A 15 9.04 22.09 -7.16
CA PRO A 15 9.38 22.64 -8.47
C PRO A 15 9.58 21.54 -9.54
N ASN A 16 9.86 20.31 -9.11
CA ASN A 16 9.99 19.15 -9.98
C ASN A 16 8.75 18.26 -9.85
N PRO A 17 8.22 17.73 -10.96
CA PRO A 17 7.13 16.76 -10.90
C PRO A 17 7.57 15.50 -10.14
N PRO A 18 6.66 14.84 -9.40
CA PRO A 18 6.95 13.59 -8.73
C PRO A 18 7.48 12.55 -9.73
N LYS A 19 8.59 11.88 -9.40
CA LYS A 19 9.09 10.76 -10.20
C LYS A 19 8.19 9.54 -9.97
N ILE A 20 7.28 9.30 -10.92
CA ILE A 20 6.45 8.11 -10.94
C ILE A 20 7.33 6.91 -11.33
N SER A 21 7.26 5.85 -10.54
CA SER A 21 7.95 4.57 -10.77
C SER A 21 7.00 3.42 -10.43
N SER A 22 7.40 2.18 -10.73
CA SER A 22 6.65 0.98 -10.35
C SER A 22 6.39 0.85 -8.84
N LYS A 23 7.10 1.62 -7.99
CA LYS A 23 6.85 1.71 -6.55
C LYS A 23 5.52 2.38 -6.19
N VAL A 24 4.91 3.13 -7.12
CA VAL A 24 3.56 3.69 -6.96
C VAL A 24 2.52 2.57 -6.98
N ASP A 25 2.71 1.58 -7.84
CA ASP A 25 1.82 0.41 -7.95
C ASP A 25 1.95 -0.49 -6.71
N VAL A 26 3.16 -0.62 -6.16
CA VAL A 26 3.40 -1.36 -4.91
C VAL A 26 2.59 -0.80 -3.74
N TRP A 27 2.53 0.53 -3.60
CA TRP A 27 1.69 1.15 -2.58
C TRP A 27 0.19 0.87 -2.82
N SER A 28 -0.25 1.03 -4.07
CA SER A 28 -1.63 0.77 -4.47
C SER A 28 -2.04 -0.68 -4.14
N LEU A 29 -1.15 -1.63 -4.44
CA LEU A 29 -1.31 -3.05 -4.11
C LEU A 29 -1.45 -3.27 -2.60
N GLY A 30 -0.60 -2.64 -1.78
CA GLY A 30 -0.70 -2.70 -0.32
C GLY A 30 -2.06 -2.22 0.20
N CYS A 31 -2.57 -1.11 -0.34
CA CYS A 31 -3.88 -0.57 0.01
C CYS A 31 -5.02 -1.51 -0.39
N ILE A 32 -4.97 -2.09 -1.60
CA ILE A 32 -5.97 -3.04 -2.10
C ILE A 32 -5.95 -4.32 -1.25
N PHE A 33 -4.77 -4.88 -1.01
CA PHE A 33 -4.63 -6.12 -0.25
C PHE A 33 -5.13 -5.97 1.19
N PHE A 34 -4.80 -4.86 1.86
CA PHE A 34 -5.37 -4.52 3.16
C PHE A 34 -6.90 -4.44 3.09
N GLN A 35 -7.46 -3.78 2.07
CA GLN A 35 -8.90 -3.62 1.92
C GLN A 35 -9.61 -4.96 1.67
N CYS A 36 -9.01 -5.88 0.92
CA CYS A 36 -9.53 -7.23 0.73
C CYS A 36 -9.60 -8.02 2.05
N LEU A 37 -8.62 -7.85 2.95
CA LEU A 37 -8.58 -8.58 4.22
C LEU A 37 -9.50 -7.99 5.30
N TYR A 38 -9.57 -6.66 5.38
CA TYR A 38 -10.28 -5.98 6.48
C TYR A 38 -11.62 -5.37 6.09
N GLY A 39 -11.97 -5.35 4.80
CA GLY A 39 -13.17 -4.67 4.29
C GLY A 39 -13.13 -3.14 4.39
N ARG A 40 -12.01 -2.58 4.87
CA ARG A 40 -11.80 -1.13 5.04
C ARG A 40 -10.47 -0.70 4.48
N LYS A 41 -10.36 0.58 4.15
CA LYS A 41 -9.12 1.16 3.62
C LYS A 41 -8.13 1.40 4.75
N PRO A 42 -6.81 1.24 4.54
CA PRO A 42 -5.81 1.54 5.55
C PRO A 42 -5.83 3.03 5.92
N TYR A 43 -6.05 3.90 4.93
CA TYR A 43 -6.05 5.35 5.13
C TYR A 43 -7.37 6.01 4.76
N GLY A 44 -7.81 6.87 5.67
CA GLY A 44 -8.97 7.73 5.52
C GLY A 44 -10.30 7.04 5.29
N HIS A 45 -10.50 5.77 5.69
CA HIS A 45 -11.65 4.93 5.30
C HIS A 45 -13.02 5.65 5.16
N ASN A 46 -13.38 6.52 6.12
CA ASN A 46 -14.66 7.23 6.19
C ASN A 46 -14.61 8.70 5.76
N GLN A 47 -13.51 9.16 5.17
CA GLN A 47 -13.36 10.55 4.73
C GLN A 47 -13.90 10.79 3.32
N SER A 48 -14.19 12.03 2.95
CA SER A 48 -14.36 12.39 1.54
C SER A 48 -12.99 12.56 0.85
N GLN A 49 -12.97 12.64 -0.49
CA GLN A 49 -11.74 12.96 -1.23
C GLN A 49 -11.21 14.35 -0.86
N ALA A 50 -12.11 15.34 -0.72
CA ALA A 50 -11.76 16.68 -0.27
C ALA A 50 -11.11 16.66 1.12
N ALA A 51 -11.72 15.94 2.07
CA ALA A 51 -11.19 15.81 3.43
C ALA A 51 -9.83 15.12 3.48
N ILE A 52 -9.52 14.19 2.56
CA ILE A 52 -8.19 13.57 2.49
C ILE A 52 -7.13 14.58 2.07
N LEU A 53 -7.42 15.37 1.04
CA LEU A 53 -6.52 16.37 0.49
C LEU A 53 -6.29 17.49 1.51
N GLU A 54 -7.37 18.03 2.07
CA GLU A 54 -7.36 19.10 3.07
C GLU A 54 -6.60 18.68 4.34
N ASN A 55 -6.91 17.50 4.89
CA ASN A 55 -6.24 17.03 6.11
C ASN A 55 -4.86 16.43 5.86
N GLN A 56 -4.42 16.36 4.60
CA GLN A 56 -3.17 15.73 4.18
C GLN A 56 -3.03 14.29 4.70
N THR A 57 -4.13 13.54 4.67
CA THR A 57 -4.23 12.24 5.37
C THR A 57 -3.16 11.25 4.90
N ILE A 58 -2.91 11.18 3.59
CA ILE A 58 -1.88 10.28 3.02
C ILE A 58 -0.46 10.76 3.35
N LEU A 59 -0.21 12.07 3.38
CA LEU A 59 1.11 12.61 3.75
C LEU A 59 1.47 12.35 5.21
N LYS A 60 0.47 12.22 6.08
CA LYS A 60 0.61 11.90 7.51
C LYS A 60 0.65 10.40 7.80
N ALA A 61 0.35 9.54 6.82
CA ALA A 61 0.30 8.10 6.96
C ALA A 61 1.70 7.45 7.02
N LYS A 62 2.43 7.67 8.12
CA LYS A 62 3.80 7.13 8.30
C LYS A 62 3.82 5.62 8.51
N GLU A 63 2.79 5.09 9.16
CA GLU A 63 2.67 3.66 9.46
C GLU A 63 1.24 3.17 9.19
N VAL A 64 1.10 1.87 8.96
CA VAL A 64 -0.19 1.19 8.79
C VAL A 64 -0.60 0.54 10.12
N GLU A 65 -1.84 0.81 10.52
CA GLU A 65 -2.47 0.19 11.69
C GLU A 65 -3.35 -0.99 11.28
N PHE A 66 -3.21 -2.10 12.01
CA PHE A 66 -3.98 -3.32 11.75
C PHE A 66 -5.09 -3.48 12.79
N PRO A 67 -6.37 -3.54 12.38
CA PRO A 67 -7.46 -3.88 13.29
C PRO A 67 -7.23 -5.25 13.97
N PRO A 68 -7.75 -5.45 15.19
CA PRO A 68 -7.59 -6.72 15.91
C PRO A 68 -8.35 -7.89 15.27
N LYS A 69 -9.34 -7.61 14.41
CA LYS A 69 -10.13 -8.61 13.68
C LYS A 69 -10.34 -8.17 12.21
N PRO A 70 -10.38 -9.12 11.25
CA PRO A 70 -10.01 -10.53 11.41
C PRO A 70 -8.51 -10.68 11.73
N ILE A 71 -8.15 -11.80 12.37
CA ILE A 71 -6.75 -12.14 12.62
C ILE A 71 -6.16 -12.64 11.31
N ILE A 72 -5.08 -12.00 10.85
CA ILE A 72 -4.30 -12.42 9.68
C ILE A 72 -2.90 -12.84 10.12
N SER A 73 -2.22 -13.61 9.28
CA SER A 73 -0.85 -14.05 9.58
C SER A 73 0.12 -12.88 9.69
N ASP A 74 1.18 -13.04 10.48
CA ASP A 74 2.21 -12.01 10.61
C ASP A 74 2.98 -11.81 9.30
N GLY A 75 3.09 -12.85 8.46
CA GLY A 75 3.59 -12.73 7.10
C GLY A 75 2.77 -11.77 6.24
N ALA A 76 1.43 -11.83 6.32
CA ALA A 76 0.55 -10.91 5.60
C ALA A 76 0.70 -9.47 6.10
N LYS A 77 0.79 -9.26 7.43
CA LYS A 77 1.04 -7.93 8.02
C LYS A 77 2.40 -7.38 7.57
N ALA A 78 3.44 -8.21 7.58
CA ALA A 78 4.78 -7.81 7.15
C ALA A 78 4.81 -7.44 5.66
N PHE A 79 4.14 -8.22 4.81
CA PHE A 79 3.97 -7.92 3.39
C PHE A 79 3.28 -6.55 3.19
N ILE A 80 2.16 -6.31 3.87
CA ILE A 80 1.44 -5.02 3.80
C ILE A 80 2.34 -3.87 4.25
N ARG A 81 3.10 -4.02 5.35
CA ARG A 81 4.03 -2.99 5.83
C ARG A 81 5.10 -2.65 4.79
N ARG A 82 5.66 -3.65 4.10
CA ARG A 82 6.63 -3.43 3.01
C ARG A 82 6.00 -2.65 1.86
N CYS A 83 4.81 -3.04 1.41
CA CYS A 83 4.08 -2.31 0.36
C CYS A 83 3.80 -0.85 0.75
N LEU A 84 3.38 -0.64 2.00
CA LEU A 84 3.00 0.68 2.55
C LEU A 84 4.17 1.41 3.23
N THR A 85 5.40 1.16 2.78
CA THR A 85 6.57 1.90 3.25
C THR A 85 6.49 3.36 2.79
N TYR A 86 6.49 4.28 3.75
CA TYR A 86 6.30 5.71 3.49
C TYR A 86 7.40 6.29 2.59
N ASN A 87 8.66 6.02 2.91
CA ASN A 87 9.78 6.50 2.11
C ASN A 87 9.91 5.67 0.83
N VAL A 88 9.74 6.31 -0.33
CA VAL A 88 9.83 5.67 -1.65
C VAL A 88 11.19 5.03 -1.93
N ARG A 89 12.26 5.49 -1.27
CA ARG A 89 13.59 4.89 -1.40
C ARG A 89 13.64 3.48 -0.80
N ASP A 90 12.97 3.31 0.34
CA ASP A 90 12.96 2.08 1.13
C ASP A 90 11.83 1.12 0.68
N ARG A 91 10.82 1.64 -0.02
CA ARG A 91 9.74 0.83 -0.59
C ARG A 91 10.31 -0.10 -1.68
N PRO A 92 10.02 -1.41 -1.66
CA PRO A 92 10.45 -2.31 -2.73
C PRO A 92 9.78 -1.94 -4.06
N ASP A 93 10.45 -2.24 -5.16
CA ASP A 93 9.80 -2.26 -6.47
C ASP A 93 9.03 -3.56 -6.71
N VAL A 94 8.32 -3.63 -7.84
CA VAL A 94 7.48 -4.78 -8.20
C VAL A 94 8.29 -6.07 -8.32
N ASN A 95 9.53 -6.03 -8.82
CA ASN A 95 10.35 -7.24 -8.97
C ASN A 95 10.76 -7.75 -7.59
N GLN A 96 11.28 -6.87 -6.73
CA GLN A 96 11.65 -7.20 -5.36
C GLN A 96 10.46 -7.73 -4.55
N LEU A 97 9.28 -7.14 -4.74
CA LEU A 97 8.07 -7.55 -4.04
C LEU A 97 7.50 -8.87 -4.58
N SER A 98 7.64 -9.15 -5.88
CA SER A 98 7.21 -10.43 -6.47
C SER A 98 8.00 -11.62 -5.90
N ASP A 99 9.21 -11.32 -5.43
CA ASP A 99 10.14 -12.20 -4.75
C ASP A 99 9.95 -12.22 -3.22
N ASP A 100 8.83 -11.72 -2.71
CA ASP A 100 8.56 -11.72 -1.28
C ASP A 100 8.24 -13.14 -0.76
N ASP A 101 8.80 -13.50 0.40
CA ASP A 101 8.58 -14.81 1.03
C ASP A 101 7.10 -15.11 1.26
N TYR A 102 6.30 -14.07 1.55
CA TYR A 102 4.86 -14.23 1.70
C TYR A 102 4.20 -14.74 0.41
N LEU A 103 4.63 -14.24 -0.76
CA LEU A 103 4.11 -14.68 -2.05
C LEU A 103 4.69 -16.03 -2.48
N ARG A 104 5.96 -16.31 -2.16
CA ARG A 104 6.60 -17.61 -2.48
C ARG A 104 6.05 -18.77 -1.65
N SER A 105 5.58 -18.49 -0.43
CA SER A 105 5.07 -19.52 0.50
C SER A 105 3.79 -20.21 0.02
N TYR A 106 3.09 -19.65 -0.96
CA TYR A 106 1.97 -20.31 -1.63
C TYR A 106 2.48 -21.01 -2.90
N PRO A 107 2.30 -22.33 -3.04
CA PRO A 107 2.74 -23.03 -4.23
C PRO A 107 2.06 -22.38 -5.44
N LYS A 108 2.88 -21.97 -6.42
CA LYS A 108 2.38 -21.58 -7.74
C LYS A 108 1.49 -22.74 -8.19
N ARG A 109 0.17 -22.53 -8.21
CA ARG A 109 -0.72 -23.49 -8.87
C ARG A 109 -0.19 -23.57 -10.29
N ALA A 110 0.41 -24.71 -10.64
CA ALA A 110 0.77 -24.98 -12.02
C ALA A 110 -0.49 -24.73 -12.83
N ALA A 111 -0.42 -23.80 -13.78
CA ALA A 111 -1.47 -23.63 -14.75
C ALA A 111 -1.53 -24.97 -15.50
N THR A 112 -2.53 -25.78 -15.20
CA THR A 112 -2.83 -26.98 -15.97
C THR A 112 -3.25 -26.48 -17.35
N ASN A 113 -2.39 -26.70 -18.36
CA ASN A 113 -2.74 -26.56 -19.77
C ASN A 113 -3.86 -27.52 -20.15
#